data_AF-A0A9W9RR65-F1
#
_entry.id   AF-A0A9W9RR65-F1
#
_cell.length_a   1.000
_cell.length_b   1.000
_cell.length_c   1.000
_cell.angle_alpha   90.00
_cell.angle_beta   90.00
_cell.angle_gamma   90.00
#
_symmetry.space_group_name_H-M   'P 1'
#
loop_
_entity.id
_entity.type
_entity.pdbx_description
1 polymer ?
#
loop_
_entity_poly.entity_id
_entity_poly.type
_entity_poly.pdbx_seq_one_letter_code
_entity_poly.pdbx_strand_id
1 'polypeptide(L)'
;MRGVQIFSGNSHPALTETICERLGTSPAPADLGKFANGETSVNIGVSVRNQDVYIVQSGSSKINDSVMELLIMISACKGGSAKSITAVMPYFPYSRQSKKKSHRGAITARMLANLLSIAGVDHVITMDLHASQMQGFFGKPVDNLFAEPFIARWIRMNVSGWRDAVVVSKNAGGTKRVTSLADTLKLNFGIVTTDRRRPKVPVNTMSDSTVFFDAVEDEVRAAKEAQPFELRLHRSLATPPIPEEMENIDSPQELLRPETPPAARRPSELEIEYTDVRVRDVVTGRLVQGQLVDDDYHPESDSHSGGTTPGAGGSTFGHGENTEVVPETMFNSMISSVSSLPPDHALGGSFDAVESDDEASVAGYDHERTITLVGEVRDRPVFLVDDMIDKSGSWIAAAETVVKRGGAAKVYCIATHGLFGSDSLDQMEACPSIDHIVVTNTFPIEPSMLKRSKKLIIIDVSTLLAESIRRHHYGESVSALFHLND
;
A
#
# COMPACT_ATOMS: atom_id res chain seq x y z
N MET A 1 -17.67 -20.60 25.70
CA MET A 1 -16.98 -19.88 26.82
C MET A 1 -18.03 -19.19 27.71
N ARG A 2 -17.78 -18.95 29.00
CA ARG A 2 -18.75 -18.23 29.87
C ARG A 2 -18.51 -16.72 29.80
N GLY A 3 -19.57 -15.91 29.81
CA GLY A 3 -19.44 -14.44 29.84
C GLY A 3 -19.16 -13.80 28.48
N VAL A 4 -19.34 -14.54 27.37
CA VAL A 4 -18.99 -14.11 26.01
C VAL A 4 -20.23 -14.13 25.11
N GLN A 5 -20.36 -13.12 24.26
CA GLN A 5 -21.31 -13.10 23.14
C GLN A 5 -20.57 -12.79 21.84
N ILE A 6 -20.77 -13.62 20.80
CA ILE A 6 -20.15 -13.43 19.48
C ILE A 6 -21.27 -13.18 18.47
N PHE A 7 -21.34 -11.97 17.92
CA PHE A 7 -22.30 -11.60 16.88
C PHE A 7 -21.64 -11.64 15.51
N SER A 8 -22.39 -12.06 14.49
CA SER A 8 -22.02 -11.80 13.10
C SER A 8 -22.71 -10.53 12.62
N GLY A 9 -22.01 -9.72 11.83
CA GLY A 9 -22.65 -8.84 10.87
C GLY A 9 -23.00 -9.56 9.57
N ASN A 10 -23.66 -8.86 8.64
CA ASN A 10 -24.09 -9.37 7.34
C ASN A 10 -22.95 -9.57 6.33
N SER A 11 -21.74 -9.05 6.56
CA SER A 11 -20.64 -9.21 5.60
C SER A 11 -20.12 -10.64 5.51
N HIS A 12 -20.07 -11.39 6.62
CA HIS A 12 -19.33 -12.66 6.65
C HIS A 12 -19.89 -13.72 7.63
N PRO A 13 -21.18 -14.09 7.55
CA PRO A 13 -21.81 -15.03 8.48
C PRO A 13 -21.13 -16.41 8.54
N ALA A 14 -20.75 -16.98 7.40
CA ALA A 14 -20.12 -18.31 7.34
C ALA A 14 -18.77 -18.37 8.09
N LEU A 15 -17.98 -17.29 8.09
CA LEU A 15 -16.76 -17.22 8.89
C LEU A 15 -17.08 -17.15 10.38
N THR A 16 -18.08 -16.36 10.78
CA THR A 16 -18.51 -16.25 12.18
C THR A 16 -19.04 -17.59 12.71
N GLU A 17 -19.81 -18.33 11.91
CA GLU A 17 -20.25 -19.69 12.22
C GLU A 17 -19.04 -20.61 12.48
N THR A 18 -18.08 -20.65 11.54
CA THR A 18 -16.87 -21.48 11.67
C THR A 18 -16.02 -21.09 12.90
N ILE A 19 -15.92 -19.79 13.22
CA ILE A 19 -15.25 -19.31 14.43
C ILE A 19 -15.98 -19.81 15.70
N CYS A 20 -17.32 -19.71 15.72
CA CYS A 20 -18.14 -20.15 16.83
C CYS A 20 -18.06 -21.67 17.05
N GLU A 21 -18.09 -22.47 15.98
CA GLU A 21 -17.90 -23.92 16.03
C GLU A 21 -16.57 -24.29 16.68
N ARG A 22 -15.46 -23.65 16.28
CA ARG A 22 -14.13 -23.87 16.85
C ARG A 22 -14.03 -23.46 18.33
N LEU A 23 -14.87 -22.54 18.78
CA LEU A 23 -14.98 -22.10 20.18
C LEU A 23 -16.00 -22.88 21.01
N GLY A 24 -16.69 -23.87 20.40
CA GLY A 24 -17.75 -24.64 21.04
C GLY A 24 -18.94 -23.77 21.47
N THR A 25 -19.32 -22.80 20.64
CA THR A 25 -20.44 -21.89 20.86
C THR A 25 -21.27 -21.73 19.58
N SER A 26 -22.44 -21.11 19.67
CA SER A 26 -23.17 -20.58 18.52
C SER A 26 -22.97 -19.06 18.41
N PRO A 27 -23.18 -18.45 17.23
CA PRO A 27 -23.40 -17.00 17.13
C PRO A 27 -24.58 -16.58 18.01
N ALA A 28 -24.47 -15.39 18.61
CA ALA A 28 -25.54 -14.75 19.36
C ALA A 28 -26.56 -14.11 18.39
N PRO A 29 -27.88 -14.26 18.62
CA PRO A 29 -28.87 -13.75 17.70
C PRO A 29 -28.93 -12.23 17.69
N ALA A 30 -28.96 -11.66 16.49
CA ALA A 30 -29.25 -10.26 16.22
C ALA A 30 -30.04 -10.17 14.91
N ASP A 31 -31.07 -9.33 14.89
CA ASP A 31 -31.83 -9.05 13.67
C ASP A 31 -31.15 -7.88 12.95
N LEU A 32 -30.63 -8.14 11.75
CA LEU A 32 -29.95 -7.15 10.92
C LEU A 32 -30.76 -6.94 9.64
N GLY A 33 -31.01 -5.68 9.28
CA GLY A 33 -31.87 -5.37 8.14
C GLY A 33 -31.69 -3.97 7.57
N LYS A 34 -32.52 -3.67 6.57
CA LYS A 34 -32.58 -2.37 5.90
C LYS A 34 -34.02 -1.86 5.91
N PHE A 35 -34.21 -0.60 6.30
CA PHE A 35 -35.48 0.09 6.09
C PHE A 35 -35.68 0.39 4.60
N ALA A 36 -36.92 0.70 4.19
CA ALA A 36 -37.26 0.93 2.77
C ALA A 36 -36.51 2.11 2.13
N ASN A 37 -35.99 3.04 2.93
CA ASN A 37 -35.16 4.17 2.48
C ASN A 37 -33.64 3.86 2.45
N GLY A 38 -33.22 2.64 2.77
CA GLY A 38 -31.82 2.20 2.77
C GLY A 38 -31.06 2.39 4.10
N GLU A 39 -31.69 2.92 5.15
CA GLU A 39 -31.08 2.98 6.48
C GLU A 39 -30.89 1.57 7.08
N THR A 40 -29.77 1.36 7.78
CA THR A 40 -29.48 0.08 8.45
C THR A 40 -30.23 -0.02 9.78
N SER A 41 -30.93 -1.13 9.99
CA SER A 41 -31.59 -1.50 11.24
C SER A 41 -30.84 -2.64 11.92
N VAL A 42 -30.67 -2.54 13.24
CA VAL A 42 -29.98 -3.53 14.08
C VAL A 42 -30.76 -3.71 15.38
N ASN A 43 -31.08 -4.95 15.71
CA ASN A 43 -31.67 -5.33 16.99
C ASN A 43 -30.83 -6.45 17.63
N ILE A 44 -30.38 -6.26 18.87
CA ILE A 44 -29.57 -7.26 19.59
C ILE A 44 -30.52 -8.19 20.36
N GLY A 45 -30.61 -9.46 19.93
CA GLY A 45 -31.59 -10.43 20.42
C GLY A 45 -31.30 -11.05 21.79
N VAL A 46 -30.20 -10.67 22.45
CA VAL A 46 -29.80 -11.18 23.79
C VAL A 46 -29.35 -10.06 24.72
N SER A 47 -29.40 -10.32 26.03
CA SER A 47 -28.74 -9.43 26.99
C SER A 47 -27.23 -9.54 26.87
N VAL A 48 -26.58 -8.42 26.52
CA VAL A 48 -25.12 -8.26 26.52
C VAL A 48 -24.58 -7.70 27.83
N ARG A 49 -25.43 -7.46 28.84
CA ARG A 49 -25.03 -6.79 30.10
C ARG A 49 -23.91 -7.56 30.80
N ASN A 50 -22.83 -6.86 31.12
CA ASN A 50 -21.61 -7.40 31.73
C ASN A 50 -20.97 -8.58 30.95
N GLN A 51 -21.28 -8.75 29.65
CA GLN A 51 -20.65 -9.75 28.78
C GLN A 51 -19.49 -9.12 28.00
N ASP A 52 -18.50 -9.95 27.67
CA ASP A 52 -17.47 -9.63 26.68
C ASP A 52 -18.03 -9.90 25.29
N VAL A 53 -18.20 -8.83 24.50
CA VAL A 53 -18.85 -8.87 23.19
C VAL A 53 -17.79 -8.85 22.09
N TYR A 54 -17.93 -9.77 21.13
CA TYR A 54 -17.16 -9.80 19.89
C TYR A 54 -18.12 -9.63 18.72
N ILE A 55 -17.84 -8.69 17.82
CA ILE A 55 -18.64 -8.47 16.62
C ILE A 55 -17.75 -8.76 15.42
N VAL A 56 -18.05 -9.85 14.71
CA VAL A 56 -17.32 -10.27 13.50
C VAL A 56 -17.96 -9.58 12.30
N GLN A 57 -17.24 -8.64 11.70
CA GLN A 57 -17.65 -7.94 10.49
C GLN A 57 -16.41 -7.58 9.65
N SER A 58 -16.34 -8.11 8.44
CA SER A 58 -15.32 -7.74 7.45
C SER A 58 -15.85 -6.64 6.50
N GLY A 59 -15.02 -6.20 5.56
CA GLY A 59 -15.53 -5.53 4.36
C GLY A 59 -16.39 -6.48 3.53
N SER A 60 -17.23 -5.91 2.66
CA SER A 60 -18.04 -6.65 1.68
C SER A 60 -18.15 -5.86 0.37
N SER A 61 -18.87 -6.39 -0.62
CA SER A 61 -19.28 -5.65 -1.83
C SER A 61 -20.06 -4.37 -1.52
N LYS A 62 -20.72 -4.28 -0.35
CA LYS A 62 -21.39 -3.09 0.18
C LYS A 62 -20.62 -2.50 1.37
N ILE A 63 -19.35 -2.15 1.14
CA ILE A 63 -18.40 -1.77 2.19
C ILE A 63 -18.90 -0.68 3.15
N ASN A 64 -19.61 0.34 2.64
CA ASN A 64 -20.18 1.42 3.45
C ASN A 64 -21.31 0.91 4.38
N ASP A 65 -22.16 0.00 3.88
CA ASP A 65 -23.26 -0.58 4.66
C ASP A 65 -22.71 -1.45 5.80
N SER A 66 -21.72 -2.31 5.51
CA SER A 66 -21.07 -3.16 6.51
C SER A 66 -20.37 -2.35 7.61
N VAL A 67 -19.76 -1.21 7.24
CA VAL A 67 -19.18 -0.26 8.21
C VAL A 67 -20.26 0.38 9.09
N MET A 68 -21.35 0.88 8.50
CA MET A 68 -22.43 1.50 9.28
C MET A 68 -23.13 0.48 10.19
N GLU A 69 -23.37 -0.74 9.70
CA GLU A 69 -23.93 -1.84 10.49
C GLU A 69 -23.05 -2.18 11.70
N LEU A 70 -21.73 -2.30 11.51
CA LEU A 70 -20.78 -2.53 12.62
C LEU A 70 -20.83 -1.41 13.65
N LEU A 71 -20.83 -0.15 13.23
CA LEU A 71 -20.91 1.01 14.14
C LEU A 71 -22.21 1.02 14.95
N ILE A 72 -23.35 0.66 14.33
CA ILE A 72 -24.64 0.56 15.01
C ILE A 72 -24.66 -0.64 15.97
N MET A 73 -24.11 -1.81 15.59
CA MET A 73 -24.00 -2.97 16.48
C MET A 73 -23.12 -2.67 17.71
N ILE A 74 -21.97 -2.01 17.54
CA ILE A 74 -21.11 -1.57 18.64
C ILE A 74 -21.89 -0.62 19.57
N SER A 75 -22.55 0.40 19.01
CA SER A 75 -23.34 1.38 19.76
C SER A 75 -24.49 0.72 20.55
N ALA A 76 -25.23 -0.19 19.92
CA ALA A 76 -26.30 -0.96 20.56
C ALA A 76 -25.78 -1.82 21.71
N CYS A 77 -24.64 -2.50 21.53
CA CYS A 77 -23.99 -3.27 22.59
C CYS A 77 -23.47 -2.38 23.73
N LYS A 78 -23.01 -1.15 23.43
CA LYS A 78 -22.57 -0.18 24.46
C LYS A 78 -23.76 0.31 25.28
N GLY A 79 -24.87 0.66 24.64
CA GLY A 79 -26.14 0.98 25.31
C GLY A 79 -26.68 -0.19 26.13
N GLY A 80 -26.51 -1.42 25.64
CA GLY A 80 -26.80 -2.67 26.35
C GLY A 80 -25.93 -2.96 27.58
N SER A 81 -24.97 -2.09 27.91
CA SER A 81 -24.04 -2.22 29.04
C SER A 81 -23.13 -3.46 28.94
N ALA A 82 -22.59 -3.75 27.75
CA ALA A 82 -21.50 -4.70 27.56
C ALA A 82 -20.28 -4.35 28.43
N LYS A 83 -19.58 -5.36 28.95
CA LYS A 83 -18.35 -5.21 29.77
C LYS A 83 -17.18 -4.71 28.91
N SER A 84 -17.04 -5.27 27.73
CA SER A 84 -16.07 -4.85 26.71
C SER A 84 -16.63 -5.16 25.32
N ILE A 85 -16.30 -4.35 24.33
CA ILE A 85 -16.70 -4.58 22.92
C ILE A 85 -15.46 -4.69 22.04
N THR A 86 -15.30 -5.83 21.39
CA THR A 86 -14.19 -6.12 20.47
C THR A 86 -14.73 -6.17 19.04
N ALA A 87 -14.22 -5.31 18.15
CA ALA A 87 -14.50 -5.42 16.73
C ALA A 87 -13.52 -6.42 16.10
N VAL A 88 -14.03 -7.50 15.51
CA VAL A 88 -13.24 -8.50 14.80
C VAL A 88 -13.43 -8.26 13.30
N MET A 89 -12.40 -7.69 12.67
CA MET A 89 -12.44 -7.18 11.30
C MET A 89 -11.35 -7.85 10.45
N PRO A 90 -11.58 -9.07 9.93
CA PRO A 90 -10.54 -9.86 9.25
C PRO A 90 -9.94 -9.18 8.02
N TYR A 91 -10.71 -8.35 7.29
CA TYR A 91 -10.19 -7.31 6.41
C TYR A 91 -10.68 -5.95 6.90
N PHE A 92 -9.76 -5.00 7.07
CA PHE A 92 -10.08 -3.64 7.52
C PHE A 92 -10.50 -2.73 6.35
N PRO A 93 -11.75 -2.19 6.33
CA PRO A 93 -12.22 -1.30 5.28
C PRO A 93 -11.39 -0.03 5.10
N TYR A 94 -11.29 0.44 3.85
CA TYR A 94 -10.48 1.62 3.46
C TYR A 94 -8.98 1.55 3.82
N SER A 95 -8.42 0.37 4.06
CA SER A 95 -7.01 0.18 4.44
C SER A 95 -6.01 0.79 3.45
N ARG A 96 -6.29 0.72 2.13
CA ARG A 96 -5.54 1.42 1.05
C ARG A 96 -5.59 2.96 1.11
N GLN A 97 -6.43 3.53 1.98
CA GLN A 97 -6.54 4.98 2.25
C GLN A 97 -5.92 5.34 3.61
N SER A 98 -4.81 4.68 3.96
CA SER A 98 -4.01 4.90 5.18
C SER A 98 -3.06 6.09 5.12
N LYS A 99 -2.74 6.62 3.93
CA LYS A 99 -1.97 7.87 3.77
C LYS A 99 -2.62 8.80 2.74
N LYS A 100 -2.35 10.11 2.86
CA LYS A 100 -2.78 11.10 1.85
C LYS A 100 -2.08 10.82 0.53
N LYS A 101 -2.84 10.44 -0.51
CA LYS A 101 -2.32 10.23 -1.87
C LYS A 101 -2.23 11.53 -2.69
N SER A 102 -2.95 12.57 -2.27
CA SER A 102 -2.89 13.92 -2.86
C SER A 102 -2.88 14.98 -1.76
N HIS A 103 -2.41 16.19 -2.07
CA HIS A 103 -2.32 17.30 -1.11
C HIS A 103 -3.65 17.60 -0.40
N ARG A 104 -4.77 17.46 -1.11
CA ARG A 104 -6.15 17.68 -0.61
C ARG A 104 -6.88 16.37 -0.26
N GLY A 105 -6.18 15.24 -0.19
CA GLY A 105 -6.75 13.93 0.12
C GLY A 105 -7.02 13.70 1.61
N ALA A 106 -7.94 12.78 1.90
CA ALA A 106 -8.27 12.31 3.24
C ALA A 106 -7.42 11.09 3.65
N ILE A 107 -7.42 10.77 4.95
CA ILE A 107 -6.93 9.50 5.51
C ILE A 107 -8.13 8.73 6.07
N THR A 108 -8.87 8.09 5.18
CA THR A 108 -10.18 7.47 5.49
C THR A 108 -10.04 6.30 6.47
N ALA A 109 -8.94 5.56 6.43
CA ALA A 109 -8.67 4.52 7.43
C ALA A 109 -8.60 5.09 8.87
N ARG A 110 -7.99 6.26 9.05
CA ARG A 110 -7.92 6.95 10.35
C ARG A 110 -9.30 7.52 10.75
N MET A 111 -10.07 8.02 9.79
CA MET A 111 -11.46 8.41 10.03
C MET A 111 -12.30 7.24 10.55
N LEU A 112 -12.17 6.05 9.96
CA LEU A 112 -12.87 4.84 10.41
C LEU A 112 -12.41 4.40 11.81
N ALA A 113 -11.11 4.41 12.10
CA ALA A 113 -10.58 4.11 13.44
C ALA A 113 -11.14 5.06 14.52
N ASN A 114 -11.29 6.35 14.19
CA ASN A 114 -11.95 7.32 15.07
C ASN A 114 -13.45 7.00 15.25
N LEU A 115 -14.18 6.65 14.18
CA LEU A 115 -15.61 6.30 14.27
C LEU A 115 -15.84 5.06 15.14
N LEU A 116 -15.02 4.01 14.99
CA LEU A 116 -15.08 2.81 15.84
C LEU A 116 -14.82 3.15 17.32
N SER A 117 -13.84 4.03 17.58
CA SER A 117 -13.53 4.52 18.93
C SER A 117 -14.69 5.30 19.55
N ILE A 118 -15.38 6.14 18.75
CA ILE A 118 -16.54 6.93 19.18
C ILE A 118 -17.79 6.06 19.39
N ALA A 119 -18.01 5.05 18.54
CA ALA A 119 -19.12 4.10 18.69
C ALA A 119 -19.02 3.28 20.00
N GLY A 120 -17.81 3.16 20.57
CA GLY A 120 -17.59 2.57 21.88
C GLY A 120 -16.79 1.27 21.89
N VAL A 121 -16.04 0.98 20.82
CA VAL A 121 -15.12 -0.18 20.77
C VAL A 121 -14.03 -0.05 21.84
N ASP A 122 -13.66 -1.18 22.43
CA ASP A 122 -12.62 -1.27 23.47
C ASP A 122 -11.35 -1.98 22.97
N HIS A 123 -11.47 -2.87 21.97
CA HIS A 123 -10.35 -3.57 21.32
C HIS A 123 -10.67 -3.84 19.83
N VAL A 124 -9.67 -3.91 18.95
CA VAL A 124 -9.84 -4.33 17.53
C VAL A 124 -8.95 -5.52 17.19
N ILE A 125 -9.53 -6.63 16.73
CA ILE A 125 -8.79 -7.77 16.16
C ILE A 125 -8.90 -7.68 14.64
N THR A 126 -7.79 -7.72 13.92
CA THR A 126 -7.76 -7.62 12.44
C THR A 126 -6.66 -8.49 11.85
N MET A 127 -6.50 -8.54 10.53
CA MET A 127 -5.46 -9.34 9.87
C MET A 127 -4.80 -8.55 8.75
N ASP A 128 -3.47 -8.68 8.63
CA ASP A 128 -2.61 -8.11 7.57
C ASP A 128 -2.97 -6.68 7.13
N LEU A 129 -3.05 -5.75 8.09
CA LEU A 129 -3.24 -4.33 7.79
C LEU A 129 -2.29 -3.84 6.69
N HIS A 130 -2.86 -3.28 5.62
CA HIS A 130 -2.17 -2.77 4.43
C HIS A 130 -0.88 -1.97 4.73
N ALA A 131 -0.92 -1.18 5.80
CA ALA A 131 0.26 -0.55 6.39
C ALA A 131 0.27 -0.79 7.90
N SER A 132 1.34 -1.35 8.46
CA SER A 132 1.42 -1.70 9.89
C SER A 132 1.25 -0.49 10.81
N GLN A 133 1.61 0.71 10.34
CA GLN A 133 1.42 2.00 11.03
C GLN A 133 -0.06 2.33 11.29
N MET A 134 -1.00 1.68 10.61
CA MET A 134 -2.45 1.85 10.85
C MET A 134 -2.86 1.47 12.27
N GLN A 135 -2.11 0.62 12.97
CA GLN A 135 -2.34 0.33 14.40
C GLN A 135 -2.31 1.62 15.23
N GLY A 136 -1.44 2.59 14.88
CA GLY A 136 -1.35 3.90 15.52
C GLY A 136 -2.50 4.86 15.19
N PHE A 137 -3.50 4.46 14.40
CA PHE A 137 -4.72 5.26 14.19
C PHE A 137 -5.76 5.05 15.29
N PHE A 138 -5.66 3.97 16.05
CA PHE A 138 -6.62 3.62 17.09
C PHE A 138 -6.15 4.15 18.44
N GLY A 139 -7.05 4.76 19.21
CA GLY A 139 -6.83 5.07 20.63
C GLY A 139 -7.07 3.86 21.56
N LYS A 140 -7.22 2.67 20.98
CA LYS A 140 -7.57 1.40 21.63
C LYS A 140 -6.58 0.33 21.17
N PRO A 141 -6.34 -0.74 21.96
CA PRO A 141 -5.48 -1.85 21.55
C PRO A 141 -5.95 -2.50 20.24
N VAL A 142 -4.98 -2.92 19.43
CA VAL A 142 -5.22 -3.57 18.14
C VAL A 142 -4.35 -4.82 18.03
N ASP A 143 -4.98 -5.98 17.93
CA ASP A 143 -4.30 -7.23 17.57
C ASP A 143 -4.31 -7.39 16.05
N ASN A 144 -3.23 -6.98 15.39
CA ASN A 144 -3.01 -7.24 13.96
C ASN A 144 -2.43 -8.64 13.76
N LEU A 145 -3.29 -9.58 13.35
CA LEU A 145 -2.92 -10.95 13.00
C LEU A 145 -2.21 -11.01 11.64
N PHE A 146 -1.43 -12.07 11.41
CA PHE A 146 -0.71 -12.29 10.15
C PHE A 146 -1.10 -13.64 9.54
N ALA A 147 -1.43 -13.67 8.26
CA ALA A 147 -1.69 -14.92 7.53
C ALA A 147 -0.40 -15.62 7.07
N GLU A 148 0.77 -14.97 7.16
CA GLU A 148 2.05 -15.51 6.68
C GLU A 148 2.34 -16.95 7.16
N PRO A 149 2.16 -17.33 8.45
CA PRO A 149 2.42 -18.72 8.89
C PRO A 149 1.48 -19.74 8.24
N PHE A 150 0.23 -19.35 7.95
CA PHE A 150 -0.75 -20.20 7.27
C PHE A 150 -0.43 -20.33 5.78
N ILE A 151 -0.01 -19.23 5.14
CA ILE A 151 0.45 -19.22 3.75
C ILE A 151 1.72 -20.08 3.59
N ALA A 152 2.72 -19.89 4.45
CA ALA A 152 3.96 -20.66 4.45
C ALA A 152 3.69 -22.17 4.67
N ARG A 153 2.82 -22.52 5.63
CA ARG A 153 2.39 -23.90 5.86
C ARG A 153 1.66 -24.47 4.64
N TRP A 154 0.75 -23.72 4.02
CA TRP A 154 0.06 -24.14 2.81
C TRP A 154 1.03 -24.40 1.65
N ILE A 155 1.99 -23.51 1.41
CA ILE A 155 3.05 -23.69 0.39
C ILE A 155 3.83 -24.98 0.65
N ARG A 156 4.35 -25.16 1.88
CA ARG A 156 5.15 -26.33 2.29
C ARG A 156 4.42 -27.67 2.06
N MET A 157 3.08 -27.67 2.19
CA MET A 157 2.24 -28.87 2.09
C MET A 157 1.66 -29.15 0.70
N ASN A 158 1.42 -28.11 -0.12
CA ASN A 158 0.63 -28.22 -1.35
C ASN A 158 1.42 -27.93 -2.64
N VAL A 159 2.58 -27.28 -2.55
CA VAL A 159 3.40 -26.92 -3.72
C VAL A 159 4.57 -27.88 -3.88
N SER A 160 4.53 -28.70 -4.93
CA SER A 160 5.69 -29.50 -5.35
C SER A 160 6.85 -28.61 -5.80
N GLY A 161 8.08 -28.92 -5.37
CA GLY A 161 9.27 -28.12 -5.73
C GLY A 161 9.36 -26.74 -5.06
N TRP A 162 8.59 -26.49 -3.99
CA TRP A 162 8.56 -25.17 -3.34
C TRP A 162 9.93 -24.68 -2.83
N ARG A 163 10.87 -25.58 -2.55
CA ARG A 163 12.23 -25.24 -2.10
C ARG A 163 13.07 -24.55 -3.18
N ASP A 164 12.72 -24.75 -4.43
CA ASP A 164 13.38 -24.14 -5.58
C ASP A 164 12.61 -22.91 -6.08
N ALA A 165 11.54 -22.49 -5.38
CA ALA A 165 10.73 -21.35 -5.77
C ALA A 165 11.40 -19.99 -5.47
N VAL A 166 10.77 -18.92 -5.94
CA VAL A 166 11.14 -17.52 -5.67
C VAL A 166 9.90 -16.76 -5.19
N VAL A 167 10.03 -16.00 -4.11
CA VAL A 167 8.96 -15.11 -3.64
C VAL A 167 9.11 -13.75 -4.32
N VAL A 168 8.14 -13.31 -5.12
CA VAL A 168 8.24 -12.09 -5.93
C VAL A 168 7.20 -11.07 -5.48
N SER A 169 7.64 -9.83 -5.24
CA SER A 169 6.72 -8.73 -4.94
C SER A 169 6.05 -8.21 -6.20
N LYS A 170 4.74 -8.02 -6.14
CA LYS A 170 3.95 -7.42 -7.23
C LYS A 170 4.29 -5.94 -7.48
N ASN A 171 4.84 -5.27 -6.46
CA ASN A 171 5.17 -3.84 -6.45
C ASN A 171 6.33 -3.57 -5.45
N ALA A 172 6.88 -2.36 -5.44
CA ALA A 172 7.93 -1.98 -4.48
C ALA A 172 7.42 -1.96 -3.02
N GLY A 173 6.19 -1.50 -2.79
CA GLY A 173 5.60 -1.39 -1.44
C GLY A 173 5.46 -2.72 -0.70
N GLY A 174 5.25 -3.83 -1.42
CA GLY A 174 5.12 -5.18 -0.87
C GLY A 174 6.44 -5.85 -0.47
N THR A 175 7.60 -5.23 -0.75
CA THR A 175 8.94 -5.84 -0.56
C THR A 175 9.15 -6.41 0.85
N LYS A 176 8.69 -5.72 1.90
CA LYS A 176 8.83 -6.18 3.30
C LYS A 176 8.05 -7.47 3.60
N ARG A 177 6.90 -7.68 2.95
CA ARG A 177 6.06 -8.87 3.09
C ARG A 177 6.69 -10.07 2.37
N VAL A 178 7.25 -9.79 1.20
CA VAL A 178 7.94 -10.78 0.37
C VAL A 178 9.24 -11.27 0.98
N THR A 179 10.07 -10.36 1.51
CA THR A 179 11.29 -10.71 2.25
C THR A 179 10.98 -11.53 3.50
N SER A 180 9.97 -11.13 4.30
CA SER A 180 9.50 -11.90 5.46
C SER A 180 9.11 -13.35 5.11
N LEU A 181 8.24 -13.54 4.10
CA LEU A 181 7.85 -14.89 3.67
C LEU A 181 9.02 -15.67 3.04
N ALA A 182 9.91 -14.99 2.31
CA ALA A 182 11.11 -15.61 1.74
C ALA A 182 12.06 -16.12 2.83
N ASP A 183 12.29 -15.35 3.90
CA ASP A 183 13.08 -15.76 5.07
C ASP A 183 12.41 -16.94 5.81
N THR A 184 11.09 -16.87 6.04
CA THR A 184 10.27 -17.94 6.64
C THR A 184 10.31 -19.24 5.83
N LEU A 185 10.48 -19.17 4.51
CA LEU A 185 10.62 -20.33 3.63
C LEU A 185 12.08 -20.68 3.29
N LYS A 186 13.05 -19.81 3.60
CA LYS A 186 14.46 -19.89 3.18
C LYS A 186 14.62 -19.93 1.64
N LEU A 187 13.92 -19.03 0.96
CA LEU A 187 13.92 -18.88 -0.50
C LEU A 187 14.57 -17.57 -0.94
N ASN A 188 14.95 -17.49 -2.21
CA ASN A 188 15.28 -16.21 -2.84
C ASN A 188 14.01 -15.38 -3.02
N PHE A 189 14.18 -14.06 -3.12
CA PHE A 189 13.10 -13.15 -3.48
C PHE A 189 13.42 -12.30 -4.73
N GLY A 190 12.37 -11.76 -5.33
CA GLY A 190 12.43 -10.78 -6.41
C GLY A 190 11.40 -9.67 -6.24
N ILE A 191 11.49 -8.63 -7.07
CA ILE A 191 10.60 -7.47 -7.02
C ILE A 191 10.21 -7.08 -8.44
N VAL A 192 8.91 -6.94 -8.69
CA VAL A 192 8.37 -6.28 -9.87
C VAL A 192 8.09 -4.82 -9.53
N THR A 193 8.57 -3.90 -10.36
CA THR A 193 8.29 -2.46 -10.28
C THR A 193 7.73 -1.95 -11.60
N THR A 194 6.87 -0.93 -11.55
CA THR A 194 6.37 -0.24 -12.75
C THR A 194 6.79 1.23 -12.70
N ASP A 195 7.52 1.68 -13.72
CA ASP A 195 7.97 3.08 -13.84
C ASP A 195 6.76 3.97 -14.08
N ARG A 196 6.37 4.71 -13.03
CA ARG A 196 5.38 5.78 -13.10
C ARG A 196 6.09 7.09 -13.48
N ARG A 197 6.58 7.15 -14.72
CA ARG A 197 7.10 8.41 -15.29
C ARG A 197 6.03 9.48 -15.13
N ARG A 198 6.34 10.52 -14.36
CA ARG A 198 5.54 11.75 -14.40
C ARG A 198 5.59 12.25 -15.85
N PRO A 199 4.45 12.63 -16.46
CA PRO A 199 4.49 13.26 -17.76
C PRO A 199 5.43 14.46 -17.68
N LYS A 200 6.45 14.49 -18.54
CA LYS A 200 7.22 15.71 -18.76
C LYS A 200 6.23 16.73 -19.31
N VAL A 201 5.80 17.67 -18.48
CA VAL A 201 5.12 18.87 -18.97
C VAL A 201 6.07 19.47 -20.00
N PRO A 202 5.68 19.61 -21.28
CA PRO A 202 6.54 20.25 -22.26
C PRO A 202 6.74 21.70 -21.80
N VAL A 203 7.95 22.02 -21.38
CA VAL A 203 8.35 23.40 -21.08
C VAL A 203 8.52 24.10 -22.42
N ASN A 204 7.38 24.47 -23.02
CA ASN A 204 7.36 25.41 -24.13
C ASN A 204 7.77 26.77 -23.57
N THR A 205 9.01 27.14 -23.85
CA THR A 205 9.57 28.47 -23.66
C THR A 205 8.63 29.57 -24.15
N MET A 206 8.24 30.49 -23.27
CA MET A 206 8.12 31.91 -23.60
C MET A 206 8.45 32.80 -22.39
N SER A 207 9.06 33.94 -22.70
CA SER A 207 9.38 35.10 -21.85
C SER A 207 10.14 34.83 -20.53
N ASP A 208 11.45 35.01 -20.65
CA ASP A 208 12.34 35.48 -19.59
C ASP A 208 11.78 36.75 -18.89
N SER A 209 11.94 36.83 -17.57
CA SER A 209 11.62 38.00 -16.74
C SER A 209 12.25 37.86 -15.36
N THR A 210 13.59 37.90 -15.31
CA THR A 210 14.33 38.11 -14.07
C THR A 210 13.95 39.46 -13.45
N VAL A 211 13.22 39.45 -12.34
CA VAL A 211 13.00 40.66 -11.54
C VAL A 211 14.20 40.86 -10.60
N PHE A 212 15.17 41.64 -11.08
CA PHE A 212 16.20 42.22 -10.22
C PHE A 212 15.56 43.28 -9.32
N PHE A 213 15.77 43.17 -8.00
CA PHE A 213 15.65 44.30 -7.10
C PHE A 213 17.06 44.61 -6.57
N ASP A 214 17.69 45.57 -7.22
CA ASP A 214 18.97 46.12 -6.79
C ASP A 214 18.76 47.12 -5.63
N ALA A 215 19.74 47.22 -4.74
CA ALA A 215 19.61 48.00 -3.52
C ALA A 215 19.85 49.50 -3.80
N VAL A 216 19.02 50.35 -3.18
CA VAL A 216 19.29 51.79 -3.09
C VAL A 216 19.69 52.11 -1.66
N GLU A 217 20.96 52.40 -1.45
CA GLU A 217 21.44 53.08 -0.24
C GLU A 217 21.04 54.58 -0.32
N ASP A 218 20.59 55.17 0.79
CA ASP A 218 21.28 56.35 1.31
C ASP A 218 20.92 56.71 2.77
N GLU A 219 21.83 57.48 3.37
CA GLU A 219 22.00 57.79 4.80
C GLU A 219 20.80 58.42 5.56
N VAL A 220 20.68 58.12 6.87
CA VAL A 220 20.77 59.12 7.98
C VAL A 220 21.41 58.46 9.22
N ARG A 221 22.15 59.27 10.01
CA ARG A 221 23.14 58.85 11.03
C ARG A 221 22.81 59.38 12.44
N ALA A 222 23.40 58.73 13.46
CA ALA A 222 23.44 59.06 14.91
C ALA A 222 22.24 58.56 15.75
N ALA A 223 22.38 58.20 17.04
CA ALA A 223 23.52 58.32 17.97
C ALA A 223 23.74 57.05 18.84
N LYS A 224 24.84 57.01 19.61
CA LYS A 224 25.28 55.84 20.40
C LYS A 224 25.70 56.26 21.83
N GLU A 225 25.19 55.55 22.84
CA GLU A 225 25.67 55.46 24.23
C GLU A 225 25.41 54.01 24.70
N ALA A 226 26.16 53.33 25.56
CA ALA A 226 27.54 53.46 26.05
C ALA A 226 28.08 52.02 26.35
N GLN A 227 29.39 51.84 26.53
CA GLN A 227 30.03 50.52 26.83
C GLN A 227 30.33 50.36 28.36
N PRO A 228 31.26 49.50 28.87
CA PRO A 228 31.90 48.27 28.34
C PRO A 228 32.07 47.09 29.36
N PHE A 229 32.45 45.90 28.88
CA PHE A 229 33.38 45.01 29.60
C PHE A 229 34.39 44.38 28.61
N GLU A 230 35.70 44.49 28.87
CA GLU A 230 36.79 43.88 28.07
C GLU A 230 37.28 42.54 28.68
N LEU A 231 37.93 41.70 27.88
CA LEU A 231 39.31 41.24 28.19
C LEU A 231 40.05 40.69 26.96
N ARG A 232 41.37 40.91 26.94
CA ARG A 232 42.30 40.72 25.80
C ARG A 232 43.25 39.52 26.02
N LEU A 233 43.96 39.11 24.95
CA LEU A 233 45.43 38.89 24.82
C LEU A 233 45.71 37.92 23.64
N HIS A 234 46.86 37.88 22.94
CA HIS A 234 47.90 38.87 22.60
C HIS A 234 48.64 38.33 21.33
N ARG A 235 49.24 39.19 20.49
CA ARG A 235 50.06 38.79 19.31
C ARG A 235 51.56 39.00 19.56
N SER A 236 52.43 38.20 18.92
CA SER A 236 53.84 38.53 18.66
C SER A 236 54.35 37.90 17.33
N LEU A 237 55.52 38.33 16.85
CA LEU A 237 56.08 38.14 15.48
C LEU A 237 57.52 37.60 15.54
N ALA A 238 57.98 36.85 14.50
CA ALA A 238 59.33 36.97 13.88
C ALA A 238 59.63 35.93 12.76
N THR A 239 60.42 36.37 11.77
CA THR A 239 61.23 35.67 10.73
C THR A 239 62.43 36.62 10.42
N PRO A 240 63.48 36.33 9.61
CA PRO A 240 63.73 35.28 8.58
C PRO A 240 64.99 34.44 8.98
N PRO A 241 65.92 33.89 8.13
CA PRO A 241 66.05 33.80 6.66
C PRO A 241 66.39 32.39 6.09
N ILE A 242 66.95 32.34 4.87
CA ILE A 242 67.32 31.18 4.04
C ILE A 242 68.79 31.33 3.60
N PRO A 243 69.52 30.24 3.33
CA PRO A 243 70.45 30.18 2.19
C PRO A 243 70.15 29.04 1.20
N GLU A 244 70.49 29.26 -0.07
CA GLU A 244 70.31 28.33 -1.19
C GLU A 244 71.53 27.39 -1.34
N GLU A 245 71.33 26.14 -1.76
CA GLU A 245 72.23 25.43 -2.68
C GLU A 245 71.54 24.19 -3.30
N MET A 246 72.13 23.65 -4.38
CA MET A 246 71.50 22.77 -5.37
C MET A 246 71.48 21.27 -5.01
N GLU A 247 70.46 20.53 -5.48
CA GLU A 247 70.54 19.44 -6.50
C GLU A 247 69.34 18.48 -6.47
N ASN A 248 68.96 17.95 -7.65
CA ASN A 248 67.90 16.95 -7.81
C ASN A 248 68.38 15.55 -7.37
N ILE A 249 67.80 14.96 -6.31
CA ILE A 249 67.87 13.51 -6.10
C ILE A 249 66.51 12.96 -5.66
N ASP A 250 66.07 11.95 -6.40
CA ASP A 250 64.85 11.16 -6.20
C ASP A 250 65.03 10.14 -5.04
N SER A 251 64.16 10.13 -4.03
CA SER A 251 64.12 9.05 -3.01
C SER A 251 62.80 8.99 -2.21
N PRO A 252 62.35 7.79 -1.79
CA PRO A 252 61.08 7.59 -1.10
C PRO A 252 61.22 7.68 0.44
N GLN A 253 60.20 8.22 1.12
CA GLN A 253 60.05 8.04 2.57
C GLN A 253 58.61 7.69 2.97
N GLU A 254 58.47 6.45 3.39
CA GLU A 254 57.35 5.89 4.12
C GLU A 254 57.41 6.31 5.61
N LEU A 255 56.30 6.16 6.34
CA LEU A 255 56.16 6.26 7.80
C LEU A 255 56.26 7.66 8.45
N LEU A 256 55.12 8.17 8.92
CA LEU A 256 54.92 8.65 10.31
C LEU A 256 53.44 9.00 10.61
N ARG A 257 52.59 7.97 10.71
CA ARG A 257 51.33 8.00 11.48
C ARG A 257 51.20 6.70 12.27
N PRO A 258 50.90 6.73 13.58
CA PRO A 258 50.61 5.52 14.32
C PRO A 258 49.30 4.88 13.81
N GLU A 259 49.38 3.64 13.35
CA GLU A 259 48.21 2.83 12.98
C GLU A 259 47.34 2.53 14.19
N THR A 260 46.02 2.73 14.05
CA THR A 260 45.04 2.40 15.10
C THR A 260 44.95 0.88 15.26
N PRO A 261 45.09 0.31 16.48
CA PRO A 261 45.05 -1.13 16.68
C PRO A 261 43.78 -1.79 16.11
N PRO A 262 43.85 -2.99 15.49
CA PRO A 262 42.70 -3.61 14.82
C PRO A 262 41.46 -3.80 15.70
N ALA A 263 41.64 -3.96 17.02
CA ALA A 263 40.55 -4.11 17.99
C ALA A 263 39.77 -2.82 18.28
N ALA A 264 40.20 -1.66 17.76
CA ALA A 264 39.58 -0.35 18.01
C ALA A 264 38.90 0.26 16.76
N ARG A 265 38.95 -0.40 15.59
CA ARG A 265 38.24 0.03 14.38
C ARG A 265 36.76 -0.32 14.47
N ARG A 266 35.88 0.54 13.94
CA ARG A 266 34.44 0.23 13.86
C ARG A 266 34.18 -0.77 12.73
N PRO A 267 33.15 -1.64 12.82
CA PRO A 267 32.83 -2.59 11.73
C PRO A 267 32.55 -1.95 10.37
N SER A 268 32.28 -0.64 10.33
CA SER A 268 32.07 0.17 9.12
C SER A 268 33.36 0.67 8.44
N GLU A 269 34.54 0.38 8.99
CA GLU A 269 35.85 0.85 8.49
C GLU A 269 36.65 -0.26 7.80
N LEU A 270 36.00 -1.37 7.45
CA LEU A 270 36.54 -2.33 6.48
C LEU A 270 36.29 -1.77 5.08
N GLU A 271 37.35 -1.63 4.29
CA GLU A 271 37.28 -1.19 2.89
C GLU A 271 36.55 -2.24 2.04
N ILE A 272 35.22 -2.08 1.93
CA ILE A 272 34.43 -2.77 0.91
C ILE A 272 34.66 -1.99 -0.39
N GLU A 273 35.45 -2.58 -1.28
CA GLU A 273 35.63 -2.10 -2.65
C GLU A 273 34.25 -2.07 -3.34
N TYR A 274 33.73 -0.86 -3.60
CA TYR A 274 32.42 -0.68 -4.24
C TYR A 274 32.50 -1.08 -5.72
N THR A 275 32.33 -2.36 -5.99
CA THR A 275 32.21 -2.87 -7.35
C THR A 275 30.87 -2.43 -7.94
N ASP A 276 30.89 -1.44 -8.85
CA ASP A 276 29.72 -0.95 -9.60
C ASP A 276 29.28 -1.94 -10.70
N VAL A 277 29.13 -3.21 -10.30
CA VAL A 277 28.66 -4.30 -11.14
C VAL A 277 27.14 -4.22 -11.18
N ARG A 278 26.59 -3.85 -12.34
CA ARG A 278 25.15 -3.91 -12.59
C ARG A 278 24.60 -5.27 -12.17
N VAL A 279 23.48 -5.26 -11.44
CA VAL A 279 22.70 -6.46 -11.12
C VAL A 279 22.44 -7.21 -12.43
N ARG A 280 22.92 -8.45 -12.52
CA ARG A 280 22.85 -9.25 -13.75
C ARG A 280 21.42 -9.72 -14.05
N ASP A 281 20.60 -9.80 -13.02
CA ASP A 281 19.25 -10.38 -13.03
C ASP A 281 18.17 -9.29 -13.01
N VAL A 282 18.27 -8.34 -13.95
CA VAL A 282 17.25 -7.32 -14.20
C VAL A 282 16.63 -7.55 -15.57
N VAL A 283 15.32 -7.77 -15.58
CA VAL A 283 14.52 -8.06 -16.77
C VAL A 283 13.51 -6.93 -16.95
N THR A 284 13.48 -6.29 -18.11
CA THR A 284 12.57 -5.18 -18.42
C THR A 284 11.53 -5.56 -19.48
N GLY A 285 10.37 -4.93 -19.42
CA GLY A 285 9.31 -5.03 -20.43
C GLY A 285 8.52 -3.73 -20.56
N ARG A 286 7.68 -3.65 -21.59
CA ARG A 286 6.81 -2.50 -21.88
C ARG A 286 5.36 -2.87 -21.57
N LEU A 287 4.63 -1.99 -20.87
CA LEU A 287 3.20 -2.10 -20.63
C LEU A 287 2.45 -1.05 -21.46
N VAL A 288 1.47 -1.50 -22.25
CA VAL A 288 0.52 -0.64 -22.97
C VAL A 288 -0.87 -1.00 -22.47
N GLN A 289 -1.64 0.02 -22.05
CA GLN A 289 -2.97 -0.16 -21.44
C GLN A 289 -3.03 -1.16 -20.26
N GLY A 290 -1.88 -1.40 -19.61
CA GLY A 290 -1.73 -2.33 -18.49
C GLY A 290 -1.41 -3.78 -18.87
N GLN A 291 -1.24 -4.11 -20.16
CA GLN A 291 -0.83 -5.42 -20.65
C GLN A 291 0.63 -5.42 -21.11
N LEU A 292 1.34 -6.54 -20.95
CA LEU A 292 2.73 -6.65 -21.40
C LEU A 292 2.81 -6.85 -22.91
N VAL A 293 3.51 -5.95 -23.59
CA VAL A 293 3.75 -6.00 -25.04
C VAL A 293 5.16 -6.49 -25.38
N ASP A 294 5.32 -6.96 -26.62
CA ASP A 294 6.61 -7.30 -27.22
C ASP A 294 7.42 -6.04 -27.52
N ASP A 295 8.74 -6.18 -27.65
CA ASP A 295 9.63 -5.01 -27.78
C ASP A 295 9.39 -4.23 -29.08
N ASP A 296 9.02 -4.94 -30.15
CA ASP A 296 8.69 -4.42 -31.48
C ASP A 296 7.28 -3.82 -31.57
N TYR A 297 6.54 -3.71 -30.46
CA TYR A 297 5.21 -3.11 -30.46
C TYR A 297 5.28 -1.60 -30.75
N HIS A 298 4.65 -1.21 -31.86
CA HIS A 298 4.37 0.17 -32.20
C HIS A 298 2.87 0.45 -31.97
N PRO A 299 2.48 1.50 -31.22
CA PRO A 299 1.09 1.92 -31.19
C PRO A 299 0.65 2.32 -32.60
N GLU A 300 -0.54 1.86 -33.03
CA GLU A 300 -1.08 2.27 -34.33
C GLU A 300 -1.25 3.79 -34.33
N SER A 301 -0.52 4.48 -35.20
CA SER A 301 -0.72 5.90 -35.43
C SER A 301 -2.11 6.10 -36.04
N ASP A 302 -2.95 6.94 -35.44
CA ASP A 302 -4.23 7.38 -36.01
C ASP A 302 -4.03 8.04 -37.38
N SER A 303 -3.96 7.22 -38.43
CA SER A 303 -3.91 7.68 -39.80
C SER A 303 -5.34 8.01 -40.22
N HIS A 304 -5.75 9.26 -40.00
CA HIS A 304 -6.91 9.83 -40.67
C HIS A 304 -6.69 9.87 -42.20
N SER A 305 -6.90 8.73 -42.85
CA SER A 305 -6.95 8.63 -44.30
C SER A 305 -8.23 9.29 -44.79
N GLY A 306 -8.12 10.54 -45.23
CA GLY A 306 -9.22 11.30 -45.81
C GLY A 306 -9.71 10.67 -47.12
N GLY A 307 -10.70 9.77 -47.00
CA GLY A 307 -11.40 9.17 -48.13
C GLY A 307 -12.38 10.16 -48.78
N THR A 308 -11.98 10.76 -49.90
CA THR A 308 -12.87 11.59 -50.71
C THR A 308 -13.89 10.71 -51.45
N THR A 309 -15.18 10.98 -51.29
CA THR A 309 -16.25 10.39 -52.12
C THR A 309 -17.21 11.48 -52.61
N PRO A 310 -17.56 11.55 -53.91
CA PRO A 310 -18.51 12.55 -54.40
C PRO A 310 -19.96 12.13 -54.09
N GLY A 311 -20.83 13.10 -53.79
CA GLY A 311 -22.22 12.83 -53.41
C GLY A 311 -23.25 12.89 -54.55
N ALA A 312 -24.45 12.35 -54.30
CA ALA A 312 -25.73 12.76 -54.89
C ALA A 312 -26.90 12.05 -54.17
N GLY A 313 -28.06 12.71 -54.06
CA GLY A 313 -29.36 12.00 -53.98
C GLY A 313 -30.20 12.07 -52.68
N GLY A 314 -30.91 13.17 -52.48
CA GLY A 314 -32.38 13.18 -52.29
C GLY A 314 -33.11 12.44 -51.14
N SER A 315 -33.73 13.25 -50.27
CA SER A 315 -35.18 13.22 -49.91
C SER A 315 -35.71 12.55 -48.61
N THR A 316 -36.25 13.43 -47.74
CA THR A 316 -37.54 13.40 -47.00
C THR A 316 -37.78 12.57 -45.72
N PHE A 317 -38.53 13.23 -44.79
CA PHE A 317 -39.11 12.81 -43.49
C PHE A 317 -38.12 12.51 -42.34
N GLY A 318 -38.38 12.87 -41.07
CA GLY A 318 -39.50 13.62 -40.46
C GLY A 318 -39.54 13.40 -38.92
N HIS A 319 -39.94 14.42 -38.13
CA HIS A 319 -39.91 14.49 -36.64
C HIS A 319 -38.50 14.53 -35.98
N GLY A 320 -38.29 15.14 -34.81
CA GLY A 320 -39.18 15.97 -34.01
C GLY A 320 -38.66 16.22 -32.58
N GLU A 321 -38.37 17.48 -32.26
CA GLU A 321 -38.24 18.11 -30.93
C GLU A 321 -37.03 17.83 -29.98
N ASN A 322 -36.49 18.96 -29.50
CA ASN A 322 -35.87 19.25 -28.21
C ASN A 322 -34.48 18.70 -27.85
N THR A 323 -33.47 19.54 -28.06
CA THR A 323 -32.30 19.66 -27.17
C THR A 323 -31.91 21.14 -27.09
N GLU A 324 -31.91 21.72 -25.88
CA GLU A 324 -31.53 23.13 -25.68
C GLU A 324 -30.02 23.33 -25.82
N VAL A 325 -29.62 24.38 -26.53
CA VAL A 325 -28.21 24.80 -26.65
C VAL A 325 -27.94 25.90 -25.62
N VAL A 326 -27.10 25.62 -24.62
CA VAL A 326 -26.65 26.62 -23.64
C VAL A 326 -25.37 27.31 -24.16
N PRO A 327 -25.34 28.64 -24.37
CA PRO A 327 -24.16 29.33 -24.89
C PRO A 327 -23.01 29.44 -23.88
N GLU A 328 -21.76 29.32 -24.36
CA GLU A 328 -20.53 29.50 -23.57
C GLU A 328 -20.24 30.97 -23.21
N THR A 329 -20.94 31.57 -22.24
CA THR A 329 -20.61 32.92 -21.74
C THR A 329 -20.70 33.12 -20.21
N MET A 330 -20.55 32.07 -19.39
CA MET A 330 -20.45 32.21 -17.92
C MET A 330 -19.47 31.24 -17.22
N PHE A 331 -18.24 31.08 -17.73
CA PHE A 331 -17.17 30.33 -17.02
C PHE A 331 -16.02 31.21 -16.47
N ASN A 332 -15.92 32.47 -16.89
CA ASN A 332 -14.81 33.38 -16.51
C ASN A 332 -15.19 34.37 -15.40
N SER A 333 -15.65 33.88 -14.24
CA SER A 333 -15.75 34.68 -13.00
C SER A 333 -15.91 33.82 -11.74
N MET A 334 -14.83 33.14 -11.29
CA MET A 334 -14.55 32.81 -9.88
C MET A 334 -13.06 32.42 -9.68
N ILE A 335 -12.14 33.30 -10.07
CA ILE A 335 -10.75 33.26 -9.58
C ILE A 335 -10.40 34.66 -9.08
N SER A 336 -10.43 34.85 -7.76
CA SER A 336 -9.82 36.03 -7.12
C SER A 336 -9.42 35.73 -5.67
N SER A 337 -8.14 36.01 -5.39
CA SER A 337 -7.58 36.45 -4.10
C SER A 337 -8.11 35.85 -2.78
N VAL A 338 -7.38 34.85 -2.26
CA VAL A 338 -7.10 34.78 -0.81
C VAL A 338 -5.58 34.77 -0.61
N SER A 339 -5.12 35.70 0.22
CA SER A 339 -3.71 35.99 0.49
C SER A 339 -2.95 34.81 1.11
N SER A 340 -1.74 34.57 0.65
CA SER A 340 -0.77 33.66 1.25
C SER A 340 0.19 34.41 2.18
N LEU A 341 0.08 34.17 3.49
CA LEU A 341 1.18 34.38 4.44
C LEU A 341 1.79 33.01 4.77
N PRO A 342 3.13 32.86 4.75
CA PRO A 342 3.77 31.62 5.16
C PRO A 342 3.96 31.59 6.69
N PRO A 343 3.70 30.44 7.36
CA PRO A 343 4.32 30.11 8.63
C PRO A 343 5.56 29.24 8.40
N ASP A 344 6.67 29.61 9.05
CA ASP A 344 7.93 28.89 9.02
C ASP A 344 7.86 27.48 9.65
N HIS A 345 8.82 26.65 9.23
CA HIS A 345 9.33 25.45 9.90
C HIS A 345 8.33 24.45 10.53
N ALA A 346 8.12 23.33 9.84
CA ALA A 346 7.84 22.04 10.47
C ALA A 346 8.53 20.88 9.73
N LEU A 347 9.71 20.51 10.25
CA LEU A 347 10.34 19.17 10.32
C LEU A 347 10.27 18.21 9.11
N GLY A 348 11.43 17.68 8.73
CA GLY A 348 11.59 16.78 7.59
C GLY A 348 10.85 15.44 7.74
N GLY A 349 10.14 15.05 6.68
CA GLY A 349 9.76 13.65 6.41
C GLY A 349 10.78 13.02 5.47
N SER A 350 11.06 11.72 5.65
CA SER A 350 11.91 10.96 4.72
C SER A 350 11.27 10.83 3.34
N PHE A 351 12.09 10.61 2.31
CA PHE A 351 11.69 10.61 0.90
C PHE A 351 10.81 9.39 0.48
N ASP A 352 10.49 8.48 1.39
CA ASP A 352 9.84 7.18 1.12
C ASP A 352 8.34 7.26 0.77
N ALA A 353 7.76 8.45 0.71
CA ALA A 353 6.30 8.63 0.75
C ALA A 353 5.56 8.12 -0.51
N VAL A 354 6.24 7.94 -1.65
CA VAL A 354 5.60 7.85 -2.97
C VAL A 354 5.18 6.42 -3.37
N GLU A 355 5.74 5.38 -2.75
CA GLU A 355 5.50 3.98 -3.12
C GLU A 355 4.23 3.40 -2.47
N SER A 356 3.08 4.03 -2.73
CA SER A 356 1.81 3.29 -2.70
C SER A 356 1.43 2.99 -4.14
N ASP A 357 1.39 1.70 -4.44
CA ASP A 357 0.53 1.21 -5.51
C ASP A 357 -0.88 1.79 -5.34
N ASP A 358 -1.46 2.20 -6.46
CA ASP A 358 -2.89 2.12 -6.73
C ASP A 358 -3.24 2.86 -8.03
N GLU A 359 -3.99 2.16 -8.89
CA GLU A 359 -4.60 2.71 -10.09
C GLU A 359 -5.88 3.49 -9.72
N ALA A 360 -5.68 4.75 -9.33
CA ALA A 360 -6.75 5.75 -9.44
C ALA A 360 -7.00 6.00 -10.93
N SER A 361 -8.25 5.84 -11.36
CA SER A 361 -8.65 6.03 -12.76
C SER A 361 -8.64 7.51 -13.13
N VAL A 362 -7.48 8.03 -13.52
CA VAL A 362 -7.40 9.25 -14.30
C VAL A 362 -7.82 8.87 -15.72
N ALA A 363 -9.04 9.24 -16.11
CA ALA A 363 -9.50 9.05 -17.47
C ALA A 363 -8.74 10.00 -18.40
N GLY A 364 -8.21 9.46 -19.50
CA GLY A 364 -7.45 10.20 -20.50
C GLY A 364 -5.94 9.97 -20.42
N TYR A 365 -5.34 9.77 -21.61
CA TYR A 365 -3.94 9.52 -21.95
C TYR A 365 -3.47 8.07 -21.93
N ASP A 366 -3.16 7.59 -23.14
CA ASP A 366 -2.56 6.30 -23.47
C ASP A 366 -1.09 6.28 -23.02
N HIS A 367 -0.87 5.91 -21.75
CA HIS A 367 0.45 5.94 -21.11
C HIS A 367 1.13 4.57 -21.21
N GLU A 368 2.13 4.48 -22.09
CA GLU A 368 3.14 3.42 -22.01
C GLU A 368 3.90 3.52 -20.67
N ARG A 369 4.12 2.37 -20.00
CA ARG A 369 4.89 2.28 -18.75
C ARG A 369 5.94 1.18 -18.87
N THR A 370 7.12 1.35 -18.30
CA THR A 370 8.12 0.27 -18.21
C THR A 370 7.82 -0.60 -16.98
N ILE A 371 7.81 -1.93 -17.13
CA ILE A 371 7.79 -2.88 -16.03
C ILE A 371 9.16 -3.52 -15.89
N THR A 372 9.67 -3.64 -14.67
CA THR A 372 10.99 -4.20 -14.37
C THR A 372 10.86 -5.29 -13.32
N LEU A 373 11.36 -6.47 -13.62
CA LEU A 373 11.58 -7.56 -12.69
C LEU A 373 13.05 -7.55 -12.26
N VAL A 374 13.28 -7.56 -10.95
CA VAL A 374 14.60 -7.75 -10.33
C VAL A 374 14.60 -9.08 -9.60
N GLY A 375 15.56 -9.95 -9.90
CA GLY A 375 15.73 -11.27 -9.29
C GLY A 375 15.57 -12.42 -10.30
N GLU A 376 16.35 -13.48 -10.11
CA GLU A 376 16.37 -14.65 -10.99
C GLU A 376 15.16 -15.58 -10.73
N VAL A 377 14.24 -15.66 -11.71
CA VAL A 377 13.03 -16.50 -11.64
C VAL A 377 12.99 -17.64 -12.68
N ARG A 378 14.01 -17.74 -13.55
CA ARG A 378 14.01 -18.66 -14.70
C ARG A 378 13.92 -20.12 -14.25
N ASP A 379 13.08 -20.90 -14.92
CA ASP A 379 12.82 -22.33 -14.69
C ASP A 379 12.34 -22.68 -13.26
N ARG A 380 11.93 -21.67 -12.47
CA ARG A 380 11.53 -21.80 -11.07
C ARG A 380 10.03 -21.50 -10.87
N PRO A 381 9.36 -22.11 -9.88
CA PRO A 381 8.06 -21.65 -9.42
C PRO A 381 8.16 -20.25 -8.80
N VAL A 382 7.19 -19.39 -9.07
CA VAL A 382 7.11 -18.03 -8.54
C VAL A 382 5.87 -17.87 -7.67
N PHE A 383 6.08 -17.34 -6.46
CA PHE A 383 5.02 -16.89 -5.57
C PHE A 383 4.92 -15.37 -5.66
N LEU A 384 3.99 -14.85 -6.48
CA LEU A 384 3.67 -13.43 -6.50
C LEU A 384 2.87 -13.10 -5.24
N VAL A 385 3.36 -12.20 -4.38
CA VAL A 385 2.75 -11.90 -3.08
C VAL A 385 2.41 -10.43 -2.91
N ASP A 386 1.22 -10.14 -2.37
CA ASP A 386 0.83 -8.84 -1.82
C ASP A 386 -0.16 -9.02 -0.65
N ASP A 387 -0.69 -7.96 -0.03
CA ASP A 387 -1.74 -8.09 0.99
C ASP A 387 -3.13 -8.39 0.40
N MET A 388 -3.46 -7.81 -0.76
CA MET A 388 -4.80 -7.97 -1.33
C MET A 388 -4.88 -8.02 -2.86
N ILE A 389 -5.86 -8.80 -3.36
CA ILE A 389 -6.28 -8.81 -4.75
C ILE A 389 -7.58 -8.02 -4.87
N ASP A 390 -7.49 -6.77 -5.33
CA ASP A 390 -8.66 -5.97 -5.75
C ASP A 390 -8.82 -6.04 -7.28
N LYS A 391 -7.98 -5.31 -8.03
CA LYS A 391 -7.95 -5.30 -9.50
C LYS A 391 -6.89 -6.23 -10.07
N SER A 392 -7.26 -6.96 -11.11
CA SER A 392 -6.46 -7.93 -11.88
C SER A 392 -5.22 -7.35 -12.57
N GLY A 393 -5.33 -6.16 -13.20
CA GLY A 393 -4.35 -5.69 -14.19
C GLY A 393 -2.89 -5.75 -13.73
N SER A 394 -2.59 -5.25 -12.53
CA SER A 394 -1.22 -5.30 -11.98
C SER A 394 -0.72 -6.71 -11.62
N TRP A 395 -1.62 -7.64 -11.31
CA TRP A 395 -1.29 -9.05 -11.07
C TRP A 395 -1.01 -9.77 -12.40
N ILE A 396 -1.83 -9.51 -13.41
CA ILE A 396 -1.63 -10.04 -14.78
C ILE A 396 -0.31 -9.53 -15.35
N ALA A 397 -0.06 -8.22 -15.31
CA ALA A 397 1.20 -7.63 -15.78
C ALA A 397 2.44 -8.23 -15.09
N ALA A 398 2.39 -8.44 -13.77
CA ALA A 398 3.47 -9.09 -13.03
C ALA A 398 3.65 -10.56 -13.43
N ALA A 399 2.55 -11.33 -13.53
CA ALA A 399 2.56 -12.74 -13.94
C ALA A 399 3.11 -12.92 -15.37
N GLU A 400 2.64 -12.09 -16.31
CA GLU A 400 3.17 -12.05 -17.67
C GLU A 400 4.66 -11.70 -17.71
N THR A 401 5.12 -10.76 -16.87
CA THR A 401 6.53 -10.38 -16.82
C THR A 401 7.41 -11.53 -16.32
N VAL A 402 7.05 -12.19 -15.20
CA VAL A 402 7.84 -13.30 -14.66
C VAL A 402 7.83 -14.52 -15.60
N VAL A 403 6.74 -14.80 -16.32
CA VAL A 403 6.68 -15.89 -17.30
C VAL A 403 7.36 -15.52 -18.62
N LYS A 404 6.81 -14.55 -19.36
CA LYS A 404 7.22 -14.25 -20.75
C LYS A 404 8.64 -13.68 -20.85
N ARG A 405 9.09 -12.92 -19.84
CA ARG A 405 10.41 -12.27 -19.84
C ARG A 405 11.37 -12.89 -18.82
N GLY A 406 10.87 -13.29 -17.65
CA GLY A 406 11.65 -13.97 -16.61
C GLY A 406 11.90 -15.46 -16.85
N GLY A 407 11.04 -16.14 -17.61
CA GLY A 407 11.12 -17.59 -17.84
C GLY A 407 10.65 -18.43 -16.65
N ALA A 408 9.77 -17.91 -15.78
CA ALA A 408 9.21 -18.65 -14.64
C ALA A 408 8.42 -19.89 -15.10
N ALA A 409 8.63 -21.01 -14.41
CA ALA A 409 8.02 -22.30 -14.77
C ALA A 409 6.55 -22.42 -14.33
N LYS A 410 6.15 -21.69 -13.29
CA LYS A 410 4.79 -21.72 -12.71
C LYS A 410 4.53 -20.48 -11.85
N VAL A 411 3.32 -19.94 -11.82
CA VAL A 411 2.97 -18.73 -11.05
C VAL A 411 1.79 -18.96 -10.11
N TYR A 412 2.01 -18.66 -8.83
CA TYR A 412 0.97 -18.58 -7.80
C TYR A 412 0.80 -17.11 -7.41
N CYS A 413 -0.38 -16.54 -7.61
CA CYS A 413 -0.75 -15.23 -7.08
C CYS A 413 -1.32 -15.41 -5.68
N ILE A 414 -0.63 -14.93 -4.65
CA ILE A 414 -0.95 -15.17 -3.24
C ILE A 414 -1.22 -13.83 -2.55
N ALA A 415 -2.34 -13.72 -1.85
CA ALA A 415 -2.65 -12.55 -1.02
C ALA A 415 -3.41 -12.94 0.24
N THR A 416 -3.41 -12.10 1.27
CA THR A 416 -4.30 -12.33 2.41
C THR A 416 -5.75 -12.10 1.98
N HIS A 417 -6.08 -10.94 1.42
CA HIS A 417 -7.46 -10.53 1.16
C HIS A 417 -7.84 -10.65 -0.33
N GLY A 418 -8.71 -11.61 -0.68
CA GLY A 418 -9.31 -11.71 -2.01
C GLY A 418 -10.57 -10.86 -2.13
N LEU A 419 -10.43 -9.59 -2.52
CA LEU A 419 -11.57 -8.67 -2.72
C LEU A 419 -12.24 -8.87 -4.08
N PHE A 420 -11.45 -9.14 -5.12
CA PHE A 420 -11.89 -9.41 -6.50
C PHE A 420 -12.91 -8.39 -7.02
N GLY A 421 -12.52 -7.11 -7.07
CA GLY A 421 -13.35 -6.03 -7.61
C GLY A 421 -13.72 -6.25 -9.09
N SER A 422 -14.94 -5.85 -9.47
CA SER A 422 -15.53 -6.06 -10.80
C SER A 422 -15.42 -7.51 -11.30
N ASP A 423 -14.64 -7.72 -12.35
CA ASP A 423 -14.37 -8.93 -13.11
C ASP A 423 -12.94 -9.46 -12.87
N SER A 424 -12.25 -8.92 -11.84
CA SER A 424 -10.85 -9.20 -11.53
C SER A 424 -10.52 -10.70 -11.42
N LEU A 425 -11.37 -11.48 -10.74
CA LEU A 425 -11.17 -12.94 -10.64
C LEU A 425 -11.31 -13.63 -12.00
N ASP A 426 -12.34 -13.27 -12.79
CA ASP A 426 -12.57 -13.90 -14.09
C ASP A 426 -11.45 -13.54 -15.09
N GLN A 427 -10.88 -12.32 -15.02
CA GLN A 427 -9.70 -11.94 -15.80
C GLN A 427 -8.42 -12.70 -15.37
N MET A 428 -8.19 -12.88 -14.06
CA MET A 428 -7.04 -13.65 -13.56
C MET A 428 -7.19 -15.15 -13.86
N GLU A 429 -8.41 -15.68 -13.84
CA GLU A 429 -8.72 -17.04 -14.29
C GLU A 429 -8.39 -17.22 -15.79
N ALA A 430 -8.73 -16.24 -16.63
CA ALA A 430 -8.44 -16.26 -18.06
C ALA A 430 -6.94 -16.11 -18.42
N CYS A 431 -6.13 -15.50 -17.54
CA CYS A 431 -4.70 -15.27 -17.80
C CYS A 431 -3.92 -16.61 -17.84
N PRO A 432 -3.25 -16.98 -18.96
CA PRO A 432 -2.50 -18.24 -19.05
C PRO A 432 -1.23 -18.23 -18.19
N SER A 433 -0.68 -17.06 -17.88
CA SER A 433 0.53 -16.88 -17.06
C SER A 433 0.30 -17.03 -15.55
N ILE A 434 -0.94 -17.32 -15.11
CA ILE A 434 -1.31 -17.54 -13.71
C ILE A 434 -1.83 -18.97 -13.58
N ASP A 435 -1.20 -19.79 -12.74
CA ASP A 435 -1.63 -21.17 -12.49
C ASP A 435 -2.62 -21.27 -11.32
N HIS A 436 -2.36 -20.51 -10.25
CA HIS A 436 -3.12 -20.57 -9.00
C HIS A 436 -3.33 -19.18 -8.41
N ILE A 437 -4.48 -18.98 -7.77
CA ILE A 437 -4.87 -17.76 -7.07
C ILE A 437 -5.17 -18.18 -5.63
N VAL A 438 -4.32 -17.81 -4.68
CA VAL A 438 -4.39 -18.27 -3.29
C VAL A 438 -4.75 -17.09 -2.39
N VAL A 439 -5.89 -17.18 -1.71
CA VAL A 439 -6.36 -16.14 -0.78
C VAL A 439 -6.82 -16.73 0.53
N THR A 440 -7.00 -15.91 1.57
CA THR A 440 -7.67 -16.35 2.80
C THR A 440 -9.17 -16.07 2.77
N ASN A 441 -9.94 -16.73 3.64
CA ASN A 441 -11.33 -16.37 3.90
C ASN A 441 -11.51 -15.11 4.78
N THR A 442 -10.58 -14.14 4.77
CA THR A 442 -10.74 -12.85 5.48
C THR A 442 -11.78 -11.92 4.86
N PHE A 443 -11.99 -12.02 3.54
CA PHE A 443 -13.04 -11.30 2.80
C PHE A 443 -14.10 -12.31 2.32
N PRO A 444 -15.40 -11.96 2.32
CA PRO A 444 -16.45 -12.84 1.81
C PRO A 444 -16.32 -13.04 0.29
N ILE A 445 -16.20 -14.30 -0.13
CA ILE A 445 -16.15 -14.69 -1.54
C ILE A 445 -17.47 -15.39 -1.89
N GLU A 446 -18.19 -14.82 -2.84
CA GLU A 446 -19.49 -15.32 -3.30
C GLU A 446 -19.41 -16.80 -3.74
N PRO A 447 -20.36 -17.67 -3.33
CA PRO A 447 -20.39 -19.07 -3.77
C PRO A 447 -20.48 -19.26 -5.28
N SER A 448 -20.92 -18.24 -6.02
CA SER A 448 -20.92 -18.23 -7.49
C SER A 448 -19.50 -18.10 -8.06
N MET A 449 -18.64 -17.26 -7.46
CA MET A 449 -17.23 -17.12 -7.86
C MET A 449 -16.44 -18.42 -7.63
N LEU A 450 -16.67 -19.06 -6.46
CA LEU A 450 -16.05 -20.34 -6.11
C LEU A 450 -16.39 -21.48 -7.07
N LYS A 451 -17.55 -21.43 -7.74
CA LYS A 451 -17.97 -22.42 -8.74
C LYS A 451 -17.42 -22.13 -10.14
N ARG A 452 -17.03 -20.88 -10.44
CA ARG A 452 -16.49 -20.49 -11.76
C ARG A 452 -14.98 -20.69 -11.86
N SER A 453 -14.24 -20.31 -10.82
CA SER A 453 -12.78 -20.38 -10.84
C SER A 453 -12.28 -21.81 -10.59
N LYS A 454 -11.28 -22.24 -11.37
CA LYS A 454 -10.53 -23.49 -11.19
C LYS A 454 -9.17 -23.24 -10.56
N LYS A 455 -8.68 -21.99 -10.58
CA LYS A 455 -7.39 -21.57 -10.03
C LYS A 455 -7.48 -21.07 -8.58
N LEU A 456 -8.67 -20.65 -8.13
CA LEU A 456 -8.89 -20.10 -6.80
C LEU A 456 -8.79 -21.15 -5.69
N ILE A 457 -7.98 -20.85 -4.68
CA ILE A 457 -7.74 -21.65 -3.49
C ILE A 457 -7.96 -20.75 -2.27
N ILE A 458 -8.79 -21.20 -1.33
CA ILE A 458 -9.06 -20.48 -0.08
C ILE A 458 -8.35 -21.18 1.08
N ILE A 459 -7.52 -20.43 1.79
CA ILE A 459 -6.93 -20.80 3.08
C ILE A 459 -7.89 -20.35 4.20
N ASP A 460 -8.28 -21.28 5.06
CA ASP A 460 -9.11 -20.98 6.22
C ASP A 460 -8.30 -20.40 7.39
N VAL A 461 -8.65 -19.18 7.81
CA VAL A 461 -8.07 -18.50 8.98
C VAL A 461 -9.01 -18.42 10.19
N SER A 462 -10.17 -19.09 10.15
CA SER A 462 -11.11 -19.14 11.29
C SER A 462 -10.47 -19.72 12.55
N THR A 463 -9.50 -20.64 12.42
CA THR A 463 -8.70 -21.16 13.56
C THR A 463 -7.91 -20.06 14.24
N LEU A 464 -7.26 -19.19 13.47
CA LEU A 464 -6.45 -18.09 13.97
C LEU A 464 -7.34 -17.05 14.67
N LEU A 465 -8.47 -16.69 14.05
CA LEU A 465 -9.43 -15.73 14.61
C LEU A 465 -10.10 -16.25 15.89
N ALA A 466 -10.52 -17.52 15.90
CA ALA A 466 -11.08 -18.18 17.09
C ALA A 466 -10.07 -18.18 18.24
N GLU A 467 -8.82 -18.60 17.99
CA GLU A 467 -7.80 -18.65 19.03
C GLU A 467 -7.41 -17.24 19.54
N SER A 468 -7.40 -16.21 18.69
CA SER A 468 -7.24 -14.81 19.12
C SER A 468 -8.39 -14.34 20.03
N ILE A 469 -9.65 -14.62 19.66
CA ILE A 469 -10.83 -14.32 20.51
C ILE A 469 -10.73 -15.06 21.85
N ARG A 470 -10.31 -16.33 21.83
CA ARG A 470 -10.13 -17.15 23.04
C ARG A 470 -9.08 -16.54 23.97
N ARG A 471 -7.90 -16.22 23.42
CA ARG A 471 -6.79 -15.63 24.17
C ARG A 471 -7.11 -14.26 24.73
N HIS A 472 -7.71 -13.38 23.92
CA HIS A 472 -8.16 -12.06 24.35
C HIS A 472 -9.15 -12.15 25.53
N HIS A 473 -10.14 -13.05 25.47
CA HIS A 473 -11.09 -13.24 26.57
C HIS A 473 -10.43 -13.73 27.87
N TYR A 474 -9.47 -14.65 27.80
CA TYR A 474 -8.78 -15.21 28.97
C TYR A 474 -7.56 -14.39 29.44
N GLY A 475 -7.19 -13.32 28.73
CA GLY A 475 -5.99 -12.53 29.03
C GLY A 475 -4.67 -13.27 28.74
N GLU A 476 -4.72 -14.27 27.84
CA GLU A 476 -3.54 -15.01 27.38
C GLU A 476 -2.80 -14.24 26.28
N SER A 477 -1.49 -14.48 26.12
CA SER A 477 -0.74 -13.81 25.07
C SER A 477 -1.18 -14.23 23.67
N VAL A 478 -1.71 -13.27 22.91
CA VAL A 478 -1.97 -13.37 21.47
C VAL A 478 -0.65 -13.42 20.68
N SER A 479 0.47 -12.91 21.21
CA SER A 479 1.76 -12.88 20.50
C SER A 479 2.31 -14.27 20.17
N ALA A 480 1.90 -15.31 20.91
CA ALA A 480 2.25 -16.69 20.62
C ALA A 480 1.77 -17.15 19.23
N LEU A 481 0.71 -16.53 18.68
CA LEU A 481 0.18 -16.84 17.35
C LEU A 481 1.08 -16.35 16.22
N PHE A 482 1.96 -15.37 16.49
CA PHE A 482 2.96 -14.87 15.54
C PHE A 482 4.18 -15.80 15.42
N HIS A 483 4.29 -16.83 16.26
CA HIS A 483 5.42 -17.75 16.33
C HIS A 483 5.06 -19.19 15.93
N LEU A 484 3.94 -19.40 15.22
CA LEU A 484 3.46 -20.71 14.73
C LEU A 484 4.28 -21.28 13.54
N ASN A 485 5.59 -21.01 13.49
CA ASN A 485 6.46 -21.27 12.35
C ASN A 485 7.05 -22.70 12.28
N ASP A 486 6.89 -23.46 13.37
CA ASP A 486 7.23 -24.89 13.49
C ASP A 486 6.06 -25.79 13.03
#